data_AF-A0A948BWG8-F1
#
_entry.id   AF-A0A948BWG8-F1
#
_cell.length_a   1.000
_cell.length_b   1.000
_cell.length_c   1.000
_cell.angle_alpha   90.00
_cell.angle_beta   90.00
_cell.angle_gamma   90.00
#
_symmetry.space_group_name_H-M   'P 1'
#
loop_
_entity.id
_entity.type
_entity.pdbx_description
1 polymer ?
#
loop_
_entity_poly.entity_id
_entity_poly.type
_entity_poly.pdbx_seq_one_letter_code
_entity_poly.pdbx_strand_id
1 'polypeptide(L)'
;MAYDLEKYRGKRERVLGVRSRGLSFGTIAVVVAVVIIGGLGFIAVPKTVSYFSTRNLDDVIYKLEDSRKWDAAIVSELRSMGGVTSAVADNHETRLVVTFNRHHMGPEKFKIFFDTKGVKADLLNRMDHRQRQSILKKEAEFETP
;
A
#
# COMPACT_ATOMS: atom_id res chain seq x y z
N MET A 1 -9.57 -65.89 11.37
CA MET A 1 -8.78 -64.74 10.92
C MET A 1 -9.56 -63.99 9.86
N ALA A 2 -9.92 -62.73 10.08
CA ALA A 2 -10.64 -61.93 9.09
C ALA A 2 -9.69 -61.57 7.93
N TYR A 3 -10.14 -61.79 6.70
CA TYR A 3 -9.35 -61.50 5.51
C TYR A 3 -9.24 -59.98 5.32
N ASP A 4 -8.03 -59.44 5.47
CA ASP A 4 -7.75 -58.01 5.30
C ASP A 4 -7.65 -57.65 3.81
N LEU A 5 -8.61 -56.87 3.34
CA LEU A 5 -8.73 -56.48 1.94
C LEU A 5 -7.64 -55.49 1.51
N GLU A 6 -7.16 -54.63 2.41
CA GLU A 6 -6.15 -53.61 2.10
C GLU A 6 -4.77 -54.23 1.93
N LYS A 7 -4.43 -55.21 2.78
CA LYS A 7 -3.13 -55.89 2.77
C LYS A 7 -2.74 -56.51 1.42
N TYR A 8 -3.72 -56.91 0.60
CA TYR A 8 -3.50 -57.55 -0.70
C TYR A 8 -3.92 -56.70 -1.92
N ARG A 9 -4.26 -55.42 -1.73
CA ARG A 9 -4.74 -54.54 -2.81
C ARG A 9 -3.71 -54.40 -3.94
N GLY A 10 -2.45 -54.12 -3.59
CA GLY A 10 -1.38 -53.94 -4.59
C GLY A 10 -1.07 -55.19 -5.40
N LYS A 11 -1.25 -56.39 -4.83
CA LYS A 11 -1.09 -57.66 -5.57
C LYS A 11 -2.24 -57.87 -6.56
N ARG A 12 -3.46 -57.50 -6.19
CA ARG A 12 -4.65 -57.55 -7.07
C ARG A 12 -4.54 -56.56 -8.23
N GLU A 13 -4.15 -55.31 -7.96
CA GLU A 13 -3.95 -54.28 -8.99
C GLU A 13 -2.90 -54.70 -10.03
N ARG A 14 -1.80 -55.33 -9.58
CA ARG A 14 -0.74 -55.84 -10.46
C ARG A 14 -1.17 -57.04 -11.32
N VAL A 15 -1.97 -57.96 -10.78
CA VAL A 15 -2.51 -59.13 -11.51
C VAL A 15 -3.61 -58.74 -12.49
N LEU A 16 -4.45 -57.77 -12.12
CA LEU A 16 -5.55 -57.28 -12.95
C LEU A 16 -5.09 -56.28 -14.02
N GLY A 17 -3.80 -55.93 -14.07
CA GLY A 17 -3.25 -54.95 -15.02
C GLY A 17 -3.76 -53.53 -14.83
N VAL A 18 -4.50 -53.26 -13.74
CA VAL A 18 -5.06 -51.94 -13.45
C VAL A 18 -4.05 -51.16 -12.62
N ARG A 19 -3.41 -50.16 -13.24
CA ARG A 19 -2.45 -49.27 -12.57
C ARG A 19 -3.20 -48.36 -11.57
N SER A 20 -2.62 -48.14 -10.39
CA SER A 20 -3.14 -47.21 -9.38
C SER A 20 -3.54 -45.88 -10.04
N ARG A 21 -4.79 -45.46 -9.85
CA ARG A 21 -5.38 -44.26 -10.47
C ARG A 21 -4.47 -43.06 -10.18
N GLY A 22 -3.88 -42.49 -11.23
CA GLY A 22 -3.19 -41.20 -11.13
C GLY A 22 -4.16 -40.10 -10.70
N LEU A 23 -3.64 -38.92 -10.39
CA LEU A 23 -4.47 -37.75 -10.14
C LEU A 23 -5.45 -37.58 -11.31
N SER A 24 -6.74 -37.44 -11.00
CA SER A 24 -7.74 -37.24 -12.04
C SER A 24 -7.44 -35.93 -12.78
N PHE A 25 -7.76 -35.87 -14.07
CA PHE A 25 -7.64 -34.65 -14.86
C PHE A 25 -8.32 -33.45 -14.18
N GLY A 26 -9.47 -33.69 -13.54
CA GLY A 26 -10.17 -32.66 -12.75
C GLY A 26 -9.33 -32.10 -11.59
N THR A 27 -8.56 -32.95 -10.90
CA THR A 27 -7.67 -32.49 -9.82
C THR A 27 -6.56 -31.60 -10.37
N ILE A 28 -5.96 -31.98 -11.51
CA ILE A 28 -4.92 -31.19 -12.17
C ILE A 28 -5.50 -29.85 -12.67
N ALA A 29 -6.69 -29.88 -13.29
CA ALA A 29 -7.37 -28.69 -13.77
C ALA A 29 -7.68 -27.69 -12.66
N VAL A 30 -8.14 -28.18 -11.49
CA VAL A 30 -8.39 -27.33 -10.31
C VAL A 30 -7.11 -26.69 -9.81
N VAL A 31 -6.01 -27.45 -9.72
CA VAL A 31 -4.71 -26.91 -9.29
C VAL A 31 -4.23 -25.81 -10.25
N VAL A 32 -4.31 -26.06 -11.56
CA VAL A 32 -3.92 -25.07 -12.58
C VAL A 32 -4.81 -23.82 -12.49
N ALA A 33 -6.12 -23.98 -12.32
CA ALA A 33 -7.04 -22.86 -12.16
C ALA A 33 -6.72 -22.02 -10.91
N VAL A 34 -6.40 -22.66 -9.78
CA VAL A 34 -5.99 -21.96 -8.54
C VAL A 34 -4.69 -21.19 -8.76
N VAL A 35 -3.71 -21.76 -9.47
CA VAL A 35 -2.46 -21.07 -9.78
C VAL A 35 -2.71 -19.84 -10.68
N ILE A 36 -3.57 -19.97 -11.69
CA ILE A 36 -3.91 -18.85 -12.59
C ILE A 36 -4.64 -17.74 -11.83
N ILE A 37 -5.67 -18.09 -11.05
CA ILE A 37 -6.46 -17.12 -10.26
C ILE A 37 -5.58 -16.47 -9.19
N GLY A 38 -4.75 -17.25 -8.51
CA GLY A 38 -3.81 -16.76 -7.51
C GLY A 38 -2.77 -15.82 -8.12
N GLY A 39 -2.20 -16.19 -9.27
CA GLY A 39 -1.24 -15.37 -10.01
C GLY A 39 -1.83 -14.04 -10.48
N LEU A 40 -3.05 -14.07 -11.05
CA LEU A 40 -3.75 -12.85 -11.45
C LEU A 40 -4.11 -11.96 -10.25
N GLY A 41 -4.60 -12.57 -9.17
CA GLY A 41 -4.91 -11.87 -7.93
C GLY A 41 -3.69 -11.15 -7.34
N PHE A 42 -2.54 -11.81 -7.33
CA PHE A 42 -1.28 -11.24 -6.85
C PHE A 42 -0.86 -9.98 -7.63
N ILE A 43 -1.08 -9.94 -8.95
CA ILE A 43 -0.72 -8.79 -9.79
C ILE A 43 -1.75 -7.66 -9.69
N ALA A 44 -3.04 -7.98 -9.70
CA ALA A 44 -4.11 -7.00 -9.83
C ALA A 44 -4.48 -6.32 -8.50
N VAL A 45 -4.55 -7.10 -7.40
CA VAL A 45 -5.03 -6.62 -6.11
C VAL A 45 -4.19 -5.47 -5.53
N PRO A 46 -2.84 -5.50 -5.55
CA PRO A 46 -2.05 -4.40 -5.01
C PRO A 46 -2.32 -3.06 -5.72
N LYS A 47 -2.51 -3.08 -7.04
CA LYS A 47 -2.75 -1.88 -7.86
C LYS A 47 -4.15 -1.29 -7.61
N THR A 48 -5.16 -2.13 -7.43
CA THR A 48 -6.52 -1.65 -7.15
C THR A 48 -6.60 -1.09 -5.74
N VAL A 49 -6.03 -1.77 -4.75
CA VAL A 49 -5.97 -1.28 -3.36
C VAL A 49 -5.21 0.04 -3.28
N SER A 50 -4.04 0.15 -3.92
CA SER A 50 -3.30 1.42 -3.97
C SER A 50 -4.11 2.52 -4.64
N TYR A 51 -4.89 2.19 -5.67
CA TYR A 51 -5.75 3.15 -6.34
C TYR A 51 -6.83 3.70 -5.38
N PHE A 52 -7.60 2.82 -4.73
CA PHE A 52 -8.65 3.24 -3.80
C PHE A 52 -8.10 3.97 -2.57
N SER A 53 -6.92 3.60 -2.09
CA SER A 53 -6.30 4.24 -0.93
C SER A 53 -5.75 5.64 -1.23
N THR A 54 -5.22 5.88 -2.43
CA THR A 54 -4.53 7.15 -2.76
C THR A 54 -5.41 8.16 -3.46
N ARG A 55 -6.55 7.75 -4.04
CA ARG A 55 -7.37 8.64 -4.90
C ARG A 55 -7.96 9.85 -4.18
N ASN A 56 -7.96 9.87 -2.85
CA ASN A 56 -8.53 10.95 -2.04
C ASN A 56 -7.45 11.66 -1.21
N LEU A 57 -6.18 11.34 -1.45
CA LEU A 57 -5.06 11.94 -0.74
C LEU A 57 -4.56 13.16 -1.51
N ASP A 58 -4.47 14.28 -0.82
CA ASP A 58 -3.78 15.48 -1.29
C ASP A 58 -2.53 15.68 -0.43
N ASP A 59 -1.50 16.24 -1.04
CA ASP A 59 -0.30 16.71 -0.38
C ASP A 59 -0.29 18.24 -0.34
N VAL A 60 0.03 18.79 0.83
CA VAL A 60 0.31 20.23 1.01
C VAL A 60 1.72 20.42 1.52
N ILE A 61 2.38 21.47 1.04
CA ILE A 61 3.73 21.84 1.42
C ILE A 61 3.69 23.17 2.15
N TYR A 62 4.15 23.18 3.39
CA TYR A 62 4.24 24.37 4.22
C TYR A 62 5.70 24.76 4.45
N LYS A 63 5.91 26.06 4.67
CA LYS A 63 7.17 26.63 5.12
C LYS A 63 6.90 27.60 6.26
N LEU A 64 7.76 27.64 7.26
CA LEU A 64 7.70 28.66 8.30
C LEU A 64 8.11 30.03 7.72
N GLU A 65 7.41 31.10 8.13
CA GLU A 65 7.71 32.47 7.68
C GLU A 65 9.20 32.82 7.91
N ASP A 66 9.71 32.47 9.09
CA ASP A 66 11.10 32.72 9.47
C ASP A 66 12.12 31.77 8.84
N SER A 67 11.68 30.86 7.94
CA SER A 67 12.53 29.83 7.31
C SER A 67 13.29 28.93 8.32
N ARG A 68 12.80 28.85 9.56
CA ARG A 68 13.35 27.99 10.61
C ARG A 68 12.99 26.53 10.38
N LYS A 69 13.64 25.65 11.14
CA LYS A 69 13.34 24.21 11.16
C LYS A 69 12.01 23.95 11.85
N TRP A 70 11.26 22.96 11.37
CA TRP A 70 10.02 22.51 12.00
C TRP A 70 10.31 21.81 13.32
N ASP A 71 9.57 22.18 14.37
CA ASP A 71 9.62 21.48 15.65
C ASP A 71 8.97 20.09 15.52
N ALA A 72 9.70 19.05 15.93
CA ALA A 72 9.24 17.67 15.93
C ALA A 72 7.95 17.48 16.73
N ALA A 73 7.74 18.25 17.80
CA ALA A 73 6.50 18.20 18.58
C ALA A 73 5.28 18.57 17.71
N ILE A 74 5.40 19.66 16.94
CA ILE A 74 4.33 20.16 16.06
C ILE A 74 4.07 19.17 14.93
N VAL A 75 5.12 18.61 14.32
CA VAL A 75 5.00 17.58 13.27
C VAL A 75 4.28 16.34 13.82
N SER A 76 4.63 15.90 15.03
CA SER A 76 4.01 14.72 15.66
C SER A 76 2.53 14.94 15.99
N GLU A 77 2.19 16.14 16.47
CA GLU A 77 0.82 16.49 16.80
C GLU A 77 -0.03 16.61 15.54
N LEU A 78 0.52 17.23 14.48
CA LEU A 78 -0.15 17.31 13.18
C LEU A 78 -0.40 15.92 12.58
N ARG A 79 0.54 14.98 12.76
CA ARG A 79 0.36 13.58 12.37
C ARG A 79 -0.76 12.87 13.14
N SER A 80 -1.04 13.29 14.37
CA SER A 80 -2.11 12.72 15.20
C SER A 80 -3.51 13.27 14.85
N MET A 81 -3.60 14.29 13.99
CA MET A 81 -4.89 14.87 13.60
C MET A 81 -5.71 13.89 12.74
N GLY A 82 -7.00 13.75 13.07
CA GLY A 82 -7.93 12.92 12.31
C GLY A 82 -8.02 13.35 10.85
N GLY A 83 -7.69 12.45 9.92
CA GLY A 83 -7.68 12.71 8.49
C GLY A 83 -6.30 13.01 7.89
N VAL A 84 -5.25 13.14 8.72
CA VAL A 84 -3.86 13.18 8.28
C VAL A 84 -3.33 11.76 8.15
N THR A 85 -2.73 11.45 7.01
CA THR A 85 -2.09 10.15 6.75
C THR A 85 -0.60 10.20 7.06
N SER A 86 0.05 11.32 6.73
CA SER A 86 1.48 11.52 6.95
C SER A 86 1.81 13.01 7.15
N ALA A 87 2.81 13.29 7.97
CA ALA A 87 3.41 14.61 8.13
C ALA A 87 4.92 14.43 8.27
N VAL A 88 5.68 14.96 7.31
CA VAL A 88 7.14 14.73 7.22
C VAL A 88 7.82 16.04 6.86
N ALA A 89 8.87 16.37 7.61
CA ALA A 89 9.76 17.46 7.26
C ALA A 89 10.76 16.99 6.18
N ASP A 90 11.07 17.86 5.23
CA ASP A 90 12.13 17.66 4.22
C ASP A 90 13.51 17.45 4.90
N ASN A 91 14.52 16.97 4.16
CA ASN A 91 15.88 16.71 4.63
C ASN A 91 16.55 17.92 5.31
N HIS A 92 16.17 19.14 4.91
CA HIS A 92 16.64 20.39 5.51
C HIS A 92 15.76 20.89 6.66
N GLU A 93 14.67 20.17 6.97
CA GLU A 93 13.66 20.46 7.99
C GLU A 93 12.94 21.81 7.84
N THR A 94 13.10 22.50 6.71
CA THR A 94 12.51 23.82 6.46
C THR A 94 11.13 23.77 5.79
N ARG A 95 10.83 22.65 5.12
CA ARG A 95 9.56 22.39 4.46
C ARG A 95 8.85 21.23 5.14
N LEU A 96 7.57 21.38 5.39
CA LEU A 96 6.71 20.33 5.95
C LEU A 96 5.76 19.87 4.85
N VAL A 97 5.81 18.58 4.54
CA VAL A 97 4.87 17.93 3.62
C VAL A 97 3.83 17.19 4.44
N VAL A 98 2.56 17.51 4.22
CA VAL A 98 1.43 16.88 4.90
C VAL A 98 0.56 16.18 3.86
N THR A 99 0.38 14.87 4.03
CA THR A 99 -0.53 14.05 3.23
C THR A 99 -1.80 13.84 4.02
N PHE A 100 -2.95 14.20 3.45
CA PHE A 100 -4.23 14.13 4.13
C PHE A 100 -5.37 13.72 3.20
N ASN A 101 -6.46 13.22 3.78
CA ASN A 101 -7.66 12.90 3.03
C ASN A 101 -8.52 14.17 2.82
N ARG A 102 -8.69 14.57 1.57
CA ARG A 102 -9.40 15.80 1.17
C ARG A 102 -10.88 15.86 1.56
N HIS A 103 -11.50 14.73 1.93
CA HIS A 103 -12.89 14.71 2.41
C HIS A 103 -13.02 15.05 3.91
N HIS A 104 -11.95 14.88 4.69
CA HIS A 104 -11.99 15.06 6.14
C HIS A 104 -11.19 16.28 6.60
N MET A 105 -10.13 16.62 5.87
CA MET A 105 -9.15 17.64 6.20
C MET A 105 -8.88 18.53 4.99
N GLY A 106 -8.42 19.75 5.26
CA GLY A 106 -8.07 20.72 4.22
C GLY A 106 -7.12 21.79 4.75
N PRO A 107 -6.52 22.59 3.85
CA PRO A 107 -5.54 23.64 4.19
C PRO A 107 -6.02 24.61 5.28
N GLU A 108 -7.31 24.91 5.30
CA GLU A 108 -7.96 25.77 6.29
C GLU A 108 -7.86 25.22 7.72
N LYS A 109 -7.99 23.90 7.91
CA LYS A 109 -7.87 23.26 9.23
C LYS A 109 -6.43 23.26 9.71
N PHE A 110 -5.46 23.07 8.81
CA PHE A 110 -4.04 23.17 9.14
C PHE A 110 -3.67 24.60 9.52
N LYS A 111 -4.20 25.60 8.80
CA LYS A 111 -4.00 27.00 9.15
C LYS A 111 -4.49 27.31 10.57
N ILE A 112 -5.71 26.88 10.91
CA ILE A 112 -6.25 27.03 12.27
C ILE A 112 -5.36 26.34 13.32
N PHE A 113 -4.86 25.14 13.01
CA PHE A 113 -3.93 24.43 13.88
C PHE A 113 -2.64 25.22 14.12
N PHE A 114 -2.02 25.74 13.05
CA PHE A 114 -0.80 26.54 13.15
C PHE A 114 -1.04 27.84 13.93
N ASP A 115 -2.14 28.54 13.65
CA ASP A 115 -2.54 29.76 14.36
C ASP A 115 -2.74 29.49 15.87
N THR A 116 -3.36 28.36 16.24
CA THR A 116 -3.56 27.95 17.64
C THR A 116 -2.24 27.66 18.35
N LYS A 117 -1.21 27.22 17.62
CA LYS A 117 0.13 26.97 18.15
C LYS A 117 1.03 28.19 18.10
N GLY A 118 0.53 29.34 17.63
CA GLY A 118 1.32 30.55 17.45
C GLY A 118 2.40 30.41 16.37
N VAL A 119 2.21 29.47 15.43
CA VAL A 119 3.15 29.21 14.34
C VAL A 119 2.64 29.84 13.06
N LYS A 120 3.49 30.66 12.45
CA LYS A 120 3.21 31.26 11.15
C LYS A 120 3.78 30.39 10.04
N ALA A 121 2.88 29.69 9.36
CA ALA A 121 3.22 28.78 8.28
C ALA A 121 2.53 29.22 6.98
N ASP A 122 3.32 29.38 5.93
CA ASP A 122 2.85 29.70 4.60
C ASP A 122 2.64 28.43 3.78
N LEU A 123 1.50 28.35 3.11
CA LEU A 123 1.21 27.29 2.16
C LEU A 123 1.96 27.58 0.86
N LEU A 124 2.98 26.78 0.55
CA LEU A 124 3.74 26.90 -0.68
C LEU A 124 3.02 26.26 -1.86
N ASN A 125 2.44 25.08 -1.65
CA ASN A 125 1.79 24.34 -2.72
C ASN A 125 0.76 23.33 -2.18
N ARG A 126 -0.22 23.02 -3.00
CA ARG A 126 -1.18 21.93 -2.84
C ARG A 126 -1.23 21.13 -4.13
N MET A 127 -1.08 19.81 -4.03
CA MET A 127 -1.16 18.92 -5.19
C MET A 127 -1.80 17.59 -4.82
N ASP A 128 -2.32 16.86 -5.80
CA ASP A 128 -2.79 15.50 -5.58
C ASP A 128 -1.59 14.60 -5.25
N HIS A 129 -1.75 13.72 -4.25
CA HIS A 129 -0.66 12.85 -3.78
C HIS A 129 -0.08 12.01 -4.91
N ARG A 130 -0.90 11.57 -5.86
CA ARG A 130 -0.42 10.78 -7.00
C ARG A 130 0.43 11.57 -7.97
N GLN A 131 0.06 12.83 -8.19
CA GLN A 131 0.84 13.72 -9.03
C GLN A 131 2.23 13.89 -8.41
N ARG A 132 2.31 14.13 -7.10
CA ARG A 132 3.59 14.21 -6.38
C ARG A 132 4.42 12.94 -6.53
N GLN A 133 3.82 11.78 -6.29
CA GLN A 133 4.51 10.48 -6.44
C GLN A 133 5.01 10.25 -7.87
N SER A 134 4.26 10.70 -8.89
CA SER A 134 4.69 10.60 -10.28
C SER A 134 5.85 11.53 -10.62
N ILE A 135 5.89 12.72 -10.02
CA ILE A 135 7.00 13.68 -10.15
C ILE A 135 8.25 13.12 -9.49
N LEU A 136 8.15 12.66 -8.24
CA LEU A 136 9.28 12.09 -7.50
C LEU A 136 9.89 10.86 -8.19
N LYS A 137 9.06 10.01 -8.80
CA LYS A 137 9.56 8.87 -9.59
C LYS A 137 10.35 9.31 -10.82
N LYS A 138 9.84 10.31 -11.55
CA LYS A 138 10.55 10.88 -12.70
C LYS A 138 11.87 11.49 -12.26
N GLU A 139 11.87 12.29 -11.19
CA GLU A 139 13.08 12.89 -10.64
C GLU A 139 14.11 11.82 -10.26
N ALA A 140 13.70 10.74 -9.58
CA ALA A 140 14.58 9.63 -9.24
C ALA A 140 15.15 8.88 -10.47
N GLU A 141 14.37 8.74 -11.55
CA GLU A 141 14.83 8.14 -12.81
C GLU A 141 15.89 9.00 -13.51
N PHE A 142 15.87 10.33 -13.33
CA PHE A 142 16.88 11.24 -13.89
C PHE A 142 18.14 11.36 -13.05
N GLU A 143 18.09 11.05 -11.74
CA GLU A 143 19.23 11.11 -10.83
C GLU A 143 20.12 9.85 -10.84
N THR A 144 19.64 8.74 -11.43
CA THR A 144 20.44 7.55 -11.71
C THR A 144 21.04 7.60 -13.12
N PRO A 145 22.37 7.68 -13.30
CA PRO A 145 23.03 7.62 -14.61
C PRO A 145 22.94 6.24 -15.27
#